data_AF-A0AAV0JJP6-F1
#
_entry.id   AF-A0AAV0JJP6-F1
#
_cell.length_a   1.000
_cell.length_b   1.000
_cell.length_c   1.000
_cell.angle_alpha   90.00
_cell.angle_beta   90.00
_cell.angle_gamma   90.00
#
_symmetry.space_group_name_H-M   'P 1'
#
loop_
_entity.id
_entity.type
_entity.pdbx_description
1 polymer ?
#
loop_
_entity_poly.entity_id
_entity_poly.type
_entity_poly.pdbx_seq_one_letter_code
_entity_poly.pdbx_strand_id
1 'polypeptide(L)'
;MSSLQRHFLRRVVQGVGRERKSRWGLITERKMANVVNDGGDSTEEIVNGAVGGGGGVEDVYGEDFATEEQFLTPWAVSIASGYNLMRDPRHNKGTAFTEKERDAHYLRGLLPPAIFTQELQEKRLMHNLRQFEVPLQRYMAMMDLQERNERLFYKLLIDNVEELLPVVYTPTVGEACQKYGSIFRRPQGLYISLKEKGKILEVLKNWPERNIQVIVVTDGERILGLGDLGCQGMGIPVGKLSLYTALGGIRPSACLPITIDVGTNNEKLLNDEFYIGLKQRRATGQEYAELLEEFMTAVKQNYGEKVLVQFEDFANHNAFDLLEKYTRSHLVFNDDIQGTASVVLAGLIAALKLVGGTLADHKFLFLGAGEAGTGIAELIALEISKQTKAPVEETRKKIWLVDSKGLIVSSRKESLQHFKKPWAHDHEPVKNLLDAVKVCKKNTGISYHLRN
;
A
#
# COMPACT_ATOMS: atom_id res chain seq x y z
N MET A 1 -9.80 -12.33 -19.73
CA MET A 1 -8.32 -12.31 -19.87
C MET A 1 -7.91 -13.07 -21.11
N SER A 2 -7.01 -12.49 -21.91
CA SER A 2 -6.47 -13.17 -23.10
C SER A 2 -5.48 -14.27 -22.68
N SER A 3 -5.28 -15.25 -23.56
CA SER A 3 -4.36 -16.39 -23.36
C SER A 3 -2.94 -15.98 -22.90
N LEU A 4 -2.47 -14.80 -23.33
CA LEU A 4 -1.15 -14.27 -22.98
C LEU A 4 -1.02 -13.83 -21.52
N GLN A 5 -2.08 -13.29 -20.90
CA GLN A 5 -2.04 -12.87 -19.50
C GLN A 5 -1.89 -14.09 -18.55
N ARG A 6 -2.49 -15.23 -18.92
CA ARG A 6 -2.37 -16.50 -18.19
C ARG A 6 -0.96 -17.08 -18.23
N HIS A 7 -0.23 -16.88 -19.33
CA HIS A 7 1.14 -17.40 -19.47
C HIS A 7 2.17 -16.56 -18.68
N PHE A 8 1.96 -15.25 -18.61
CA PHE A 8 2.84 -14.34 -17.86
C PHE A 8 2.77 -14.58 -16.35
N LEU A 9 1.55 -14.65 -15.77
CA LEU A 9 1.40 -14.91 -14.33
C LEU A 9 1.96 -16.27 -13.90
N ARG A 10 1.76 -17.33 -14.71
CA ARG A 10 2.33 -18.66 -14.42
C ARG A 10 3.85 -18.65 -14.32
N ARG A 11 4.55 -17.84 -15.13
CA ARG A 11 6.02 -17.76 -15.09
C ARG A 11 6.54 -16.99 -13.87
N VAL A 12 5.85 -15.94 -13.43
CA VAL A 12 6.22 -15.17 -12.24
C VAL A 12 6.11 -16.05 -10.99
N VAL A 13 5.00 -16.77 -10.81
CA VAL A 13 4.79 -17.67 -9.66
C VAL A 13 5.80 -18.81 -9.64
N GLN A 14 6.14 -19.40 -10.81
CA GLN A 14 7.14 -20.47 -10.89
C GLN A 14 8.58 -19.97 -10.68
N GLY A 15 8.90 -18.73 -11.06
CA GLY A 15 10.21 -18.11 -10.86
C GLY A 15 10.53 -17.91 -9.37
N VAL A 16 9.58 -17.35 -8.61
CA VAL A 16 9.72 -17.11 -7.17
C VAL A 16 9.89 -18.42 -6.38
N GLY A 17 9.24 -19.50 -6.81
CA GLY A 17 9.36 -20.82 -6.18
C GLY A 17 10.74 -21.49 -6.35
N ARG A 18 11.45 -21.23 -7.46
CA ARG A 18 12.76 -21.85 -7.74
C ARG A 18 13.92 -21.16 -7.02
N GLU A 19 13.90 -19.83 -6.90
CA GLU A 19 14.95 -19.09 -6.17
C GLU A 19 14.93 -19.35 -4.65
N ARG A 20 13.76 -19.69 -4.08
CA ARG A 20 13.66 -20.05 -2.65
C ARG A 20 14.40 -21.34 -2.29
N LYS A 21 14.49 -22.34 -3.18
CA LYS A 21 15.19 -23.60 -2.90
C LYS A 21 16.71 -23.46 -2.89
N SER A 22 17.30 -22.62 -3.74
CA SER A 22 18.75 -22.47 -3.82
C SER A 22 19.32 -21.66 -2.65
N ARG A 23 18.56 -20.66 -2.15
CA ARG A 23 19.04 -19.74 -1.10
C ARG A 23 19.04 -20.36 0.32
N TRP A 24 18.19 -21.35 0.58
CA TRP A 24 18.13 -22.03 1.88
C TRP A 24 19.28 -23.04 2.09
N GLY A 25 19.77 -23.68 1.02
CA GLY A 25 20.90 -24.61 1.09
C GLY A 25 22.24 -23.93 1.43
N LEU A 26 22.42 -22.68 1.00
CA LEU A 26 23.66 -21.91 1.22
C LEU A 26 23.76 -21.28 2.63
N ILE A 27 22.64 -21.06 3.32
CA ILE A 27 22.62 -20.41 4.65
C ILE A 27 22.89 -21.44 5.77
N THR A 28 22.59 -22.72 5.54
CA THR A 28 22.77 -23.78 6.54
C THR A 28 24.24 -24.18 6.72
N GLU A 29 25.07 -24.11 5.67
CA GLU A 29 26.49 -24.46 5.77
C GLU A 29 27.35 -23.38 6.46
N ARG A 30 26.97 -22.09 6.39
CA ARG A 30 27.78 -21.00 6.98
C ARG A 30 27.62 -20.80 8.49
N LYS A 31 26.57 -21.34 9.11
CA LYS A 31 26.29 -21.12 10.55
C LYS A 31 26.93 -22.12 11.51
N MET A 32 27.54 -23.20 11.02
CA MET A 32 28.21 -24.19 11.88
C MET A 32 29.70 -23.90 12.16
N ALA A 33 30.28 -22.84 11.58
CA ALA A 33 31.72 -22.59 11.69
C ALA A 33 32.17 -21.56 12.77
N ASN A 34 31.26 -20.78 13.37
CA ASN A 34 31.63 -19.60 14.17
C ASN A 34 31.19 -19.62 15.65
N VAL A 35 31.12 -20.79 16.30
CA VAL A 35 30.84 -20.86 17.74
C VAL A 35 31.91 -21.70 18.45
N VAL A 36 33.15 -21.20 18.50
CA VAL A 36 34.19 -21.57 19.48
C VAL A 36 35.13 -20.37 19.64
N ASN A 37 35.48 -20.03 20.88
CA ASN A 37 36.29 -18.89 21.37
C ASN A 37 35.53 -17.54 21.37
N ASP A 38 35.53 -16.71 22.41
CA ASP A 38 36.47 -16.55 23.51
C ASP A 38 35.80 -15.74 24.65
N GLY A 39 36.27 -15.89 25.88
CA GLY A 39 35.87 -15.08 27.03
C GLY A 39 36.93 -14.02 27.36
N GLY A 40 36.56 -12.98 28.10
CA GLY A 40 37.54 -12.03 28.66
C GLY A 40 36.97 -10.68 29.01
N ASP A 41 37.00 -10.39 30.31
CA ASP A 41 36.62 -9.18 31.02
C ASP A 41 37.68 -8.06 30.90
N SER A 42 37.27 -6.79 31.00
CA SER A 42 37.93 -5.67 31.74
C SER A 42 37.70 -4.28 31.13
N THR A 43 37.28 -3.37 32.01
CA THR A 43 37.10 -1.92 31.90
C THR A 43 38.40 -1.12 31.87
N GLU A 44 38.43 0.05 31.18
CA GLU A 44 39.18 1.26 31.60
C GLU A 44 38.76 2.51 30.80
N GLU A 45 38.50 3.62 31.51
CA GLU A 45 38.29 4.99 31.00
C GLU A 45 39.62 5.74 30.85
N ILE A 46 39.66 6.81 30.03
CA ILE A 46 40.08 8.20 30.41
C ILE A 46 40.16 9.17 29.18
N VAL A 47 39.24 10.16 29.17
CA VAL A 47 39.40 11.64 29.13
C VAL A 47 39.90 12.44 27.88
N ASN A 48 38.94 13.28 27.38
CA ASN A 48 38.91 14.68 26.88
C ASN A 48 39.62 15.24 25.62
N GLY A 49 38.83 16.03 24.86
CA GLY A 49 39.28 17.17 24.04
C GLY A 49 38.17 17.92 23.23
N ALA A 50 37.65 19.02 23.81
CA ALA A 50 36.96 20.23 23.29
C ALA A 50 37.00 20.57 21.76
N VAL A 51 36.12 21.36 21.08
CA VAL A 51 34.95 22.24 21.37
C VAL A 51 34.29 22.71 20.03
N GLY A 52 32.97 22.98 20.03
CA GLY A 52 32.27 24.02 19.24
C GLY A 52 31.21 23.50 18.25
N GLY A 53 29.93 23.90 18.24
CA GLY A 53 29.08 24.80 19.03
C GLY A 53 27.82 25.08 18.20
N GLY A 54 26.60 24.85 18.73
CA GLY A 54 25.36 25.13 17.98
C GLY A 54 24.02 24.64 18.54
N GLY A 55 23.68 24.94 19.80
CA GLY A 55 22.32 25.35 20.21
C GLY A 55 21.17 24.33 20.30
N GLY A 56 21.15 23.54 21.37
CA GLY A 56 19.94 23.03 22.03
C GLY A 56 20.18 23.12 23.55
N VAL A 57 19.15 23.36 24.36
CA VAL A 57 19.32 23.43 25.83
C VAL A 57 19.55 22.01 26.35
N GLU A 58 20.82 21.61 26.43
CA GLU A 58 21.26 20.38 27.10
C GLU A 58 21.22 20.59 28.62
N ASP A 59 20.56 19.68 29.34
CA ASP A 59 20.79 19.56 30.78
C ASP A 59 22.10 18.78 31.05
N VAL A 60 22.57 18.86 32.29
CA VAL A 60 23.90 18.41 32.71
C VAL A 60 24.10 16.88 32.60
N TYR A 61 23.07 16.10 32.22
CA TYR A 61 23.16 14.65 32.09
C TYR A 61 22.76 14.08 30.71
N GLY A 62 22.36 14.90 29.74
CA GLY A 62 22.15 14.43 28.36
C GLY A 62 21.06 13.36 28.22
N GLU A 63 20.09 13.34 29.14
CA GLU A 63 18.91 12.47 29.06
C GLU A 63 17.73 13.28 28.50
N ASP A 64 17.24 12.88 27.32
CA ASP A 64 16.07 13.50 26.68
C ASP A 64 14.78 13.03 27.37
N PHE A 65 14.50 13.62 28.55
CA PHE A 65 13.36 13.29 29.41
C PHE A 65 11.98 13.45 28.72
N ALA A 66 11.89 14.18 27.60
CA ALA A 66 10.64 14.34 26.87
C ALA A 66 10.10 13.02 26.27
N THR A 67 10.96 12.01 26.11
CA THR A 67 10.55 10.68 25.63
C THR A 67 10.09 9.72 26.74
N GLU A 68 10.44 9.98 28.00
CA GLU A 68 10.14 9.08 29.12
C GLU A 68 8.72 9.27 29.69
N GLU A 69 8.12 10.47 29.59
CA GLU A 69 6.74 10.74 30.02
C GLU A 69 5.66 10.28 29.00
N GLN A 70 6.01 9.40 28.07
CA GLN A 70 5.07 8.95 27.06
C GLN A 70 4.07 7.92 27.62
N PHE A 71 2.78 8.17 27.40
CA PHE A 71 1.69 7.23 27.74
C PHE A 71 1.97 5.82 27.18
N LEU A 72 2.14 4.80 28.01
CA LEU A 72 2.38 3.42 27.58
C LEU A 72 1.14 2.57 27.83
N THR A 73 0.67 1.84 26.81
CA THR A 73 -0.37 0.82 26.99
C THR A 73 0.16 -0.34 27.83
N PRO A 74 -0.43 -0.65 29.00
CA PRO A 74 0.03 -1.71 29.88
C PRO A 74 -0.44 -3.08 29.38
N TRP A 75 0.19 -3.59 28.31
CA TRP A 75 -0.15 -4.89 27.74
C TRP A 75 0.17 -6.03 28.70
N ALA A 76 -0.80 -6.92 28.93
CA ALA A 76 -0.63 -8.16 29.67
C ALA A 76 -0.58 -9.35 28.71
N VAL A 77 0.34 -10.29 28.95
CA VAL A 77 0.49 -11.50 28.13
C VAL A 77 0.04 -12.71 28.95
N SER A 78 -0.85 -13.52 28.36
CA SER A 78 -1.30 -14.78 28.94
C SER A 78 -1.37 -15.87 27.88
N ILE A 79 -1.31 -17.14 28.30
CA ILE A 79 -1.40 -18.27 27.37
C ILE A 79 -2.83 -18.38 26.84
N ALA A 80 -2.99 -18.25 25.52
CA ALA A 80 -4.28 -18.43 24.88
C ALA A 80 -4.75 -19.90 24.94
N SER A 81 -5.97 -20.10 25.43
CA SER A 81 -6.64 -21.40 25.52
C SER A 81 -8.15 -21.24 25.35
N GLY A 82 -8.87 -22.35 25.17
CA GLY A 82 -10.33 -22.38 25.05
C GLY A 82 -10.84 -21.44 23.95
N TYR A 83 -11.89 -20.68 24.26
CA TYR A 83 -12.47 -19.70 23.34
C TYR A 83 -11.52 -18.55 23.00
N ASN A 84 -10.61 -18.15 23.88
CA ASN A 84 -9.68 -17.06 23.60
C ASN A 84 -8.75 -17.42 22.43
N LEU A 85 -8.23 -18.66 22.43
CA LEU A 85 -7.43 -19.19 21.32
C LEU A 85 -8.23 -19.31 20.02
N MET A 86 -9.49 -19.74 20.08
CA MET A 86 -10.33 -19.90 18.88
C MET A 86 -10.84 -18.58 18.30
N ARG A 87 -10.90 -17.52 19.11
CA ARG A 87 -11.35 -16.17 18.68
C ARG A 87 -10.21 -15.34 18.11
N ASP A 88 -8.96 -15.69 18.43
CA ASP A 88 -7.77 -15.05 17.85
C ASP A 88 -7.51 -15.59 16.42
N PRO A 89 -7.70 -14.78 15.37
CA PRO A 89 -7.51 -15.24 13.99
C PRO A 89 -6.08 -15.63 13.65
N ARG A 90 -5.07 -15.12 14.36
CA ARG A 90 -3.65 -15.41 14.15
C ARG A 90 -3.30 -16.84 14.54
N HIS A 91 -4.00 -17.36 15.55
CA HIS A 91 -3.73 -18.66 16.17
C HIS A 91 -4.83 -19.70 15.94
N ASN A 92 -6.05 -19.28 15.61
CA ASN A 92 -7.14 -20.20 15.35
C ASN A 92 -6.88 -21.06 14.10
N LYS A 93 -6.86 -22.38 14.29
CA LYS A 93 -6.76 -23.38 13.21
C LYS A 93 -8.13 -23.98 12.85
N GLY A 94 -9.18 -23.61 13.59
CA GLY A 94 -10.50 -24.23 13.52
C GLY A 94 -10.41 -25.74 13.68
N THR A 95 -11.00 -26.48 12.75
CA THR A 95 -10.99 -27.95 12.78
C THR A 95 -9.64 -28.60 12.47
N ALA A 96 -8.59 -27.83 12.19
CA ALA A 96 -7.24 -28.34 11.97
C ALA A 96 -6.39 -28.39 13.25
N PHE A 97 -6.95 -28.02 14.42
CA PHE A 97 -6.33 -28.38 15.70
C PHE A 97 -6.30 -29.91 15.84
N THR A 98 -5.11 -30.45 16.12
CA THR A 98 -4.86 -31.87 16.40
C THR A 98 -5.44 -32.27 17.75
N GLU A 99 -5.61 -33.58 18.01
CA GLU A 99 -6.07 -34.06 19.33
C GLU A 99 -5.19 -33.53 20.46
N LYS A 100 -3.86 -33.59 20.30
CA LYS A 100 -2.91 -33.10 21.30
C LYS A 100 -3.06 -31.60 21.58
N GLU A 101 -3.22 -30.79 20.54
CA GLU A 101 -3.47 -29.35 20.71
C GLU A 101 -4.81 -29.09 21.40
N ARG A 102 -5.84 -29.88 21.07
CA ARG A 102 -7.17 -29.75 21.68
C ARG A 102 -7.14 -30.09 23.17
N ASP A 103 -6.42 -31.13 23.56
CA ASP A 103 -6.24 -31.51 24.96
C ASP A 103 -5.40 -30.46 25.72
N ALA A 104 -4.29 -30.02 25.14
CA ALA A 104 -3.36 -29.07 25.78
C ALA A 104 -3.93 -27.66 25.95
N HIS A 105 -4.79 -27.21 25.02
CA HIS A 105 -5.35 -25.86 25.01
C HIS A 105 -6.84 -25.81 25.40
N TYR A 106 -7.36 -26.84 26.06
CA TYR A 106 -8.74 -26.89 26.56
C TYR A 106 -9.80 -26.65 25.45
N LEU A 107 -9.60 -27.26 24.28
CA LEU A 107 -10.52 -27.19 23.14
C LEU A 107 -11.39 -28.44 22.98
N ARG A 108 -11.08 -29.51 23.73
CA ARG A 108 -11.85 -30.77 23.65
C ARG A 108 -13.32 -30.52 24.00
N GLY A 109 -14.23 -30.99 23.15
CA GLY A 109 -15.68 -30.75 23.27
C GLY A 109 -16.16 -29.40 22.72
N LEU A 110 -15.26 -28.44 22.44
CA LEU A 110 -15.62 -27.17 21.82
C LEU A 110 -15.62 -27.24 20.28
N LEU A 111 -14.95 -28.25 19.71
CA LEU A 111 -14.88 -28.52 18.28
C LEU A 111 -15.46 -29.91 17.98
N PRO A 112 -16.02 -30.13 16.77
CA PRO A 112 -16.48 -31.45 16.36
C PRO A 112 -15.31 -32.44 16.35
N PRO A 113 -15.56 -33.75 16.54
CA PRO A 113 -14.50 -34.76 16.69
C PRO A 113 -13.63 -34.91 15.43
N ALA A 114 -14.13 -34.58 14.25
CA ALA A 114 -13.35 -34.63 13.03
C ALA A 114 -12.20 -33.60 13.04
N ILE A 115 -11.01 -34.05 12.61
CA ILE A 115 -9.85 -33.21 12.33
C ILE A 115 -9.71 -33.09 10.81
N PHE A 116 -9.71 -31.87 10.30
CA PHE A 116 -9.55 -31.58 8.88
C PHE A 116 -8.17 -30.98 8.62
N THR A 117 -7.47 -31.44 7.57
CA THR A 117 -6.22 -30.79 7.15
C THR A 117 -6.49 -29.39 6.59
N GLN A 118 -5.46 -28.54 6.54
CA GLN A 118 -5.59 -27.18 6.01
C GLN A 118 -6.07 -27.20 4.55
N GLU A 119 -5.60 -28.16 3.74
CA GLU A 119 -5.97 -28.35 2.34
C GLU A 119 -7.44 -28.74 2.18
N LEU A 120 -7.97 -29.57 3.08
CA LEU A 120 -9.38 -29.96 3.05
C LEU A 120 -10.28 -28.80 3.50
N GLN A 121 -9.85 -28.01 4.47
CA GLN A 121 -10.54 -26.76 4.84
C GLN A 121 -10.57 -25.78 3.67
N GLU A 122 -9.45 -25.61 2.96
CA GLU A 122 -9.33 -24.78 1.76
C GLU A 122 -10.27 -25.25 0.66
N LYS A 123 -10.27 -26.55 0.35
CA LYS A 123 -11.16 -27.16 -0.66
C LYS A 123 -12.63 -26.90 -0.35
N ARG A 124 -13.04 -27.05 0.91
CA ARG A 124 -14.41 -26.76 1.35
C ARG A 124 -14.75 -25.28 1.20
N LEU A 125 -13.83 -24.38 1.54
CA LEU A 125 -14.05 -22.94 1.40
C LEU A 125 -14.19 -22.53 -0.06
N MET A 126 -13.33 -23.02 -0.96
CA MET A 126 -13.48 -22.76 -2.39
C MET A 126 -14.80 -23.28 -2.95
N HIS A 127 -15.25 -24.46 -2.51
CA HIS A 127 -16.56 -24.99 -2.92
C HIS A 127 -17.69 -24.03 -2.53
N ASN A 128 -17.70 -23.53 -1.29
CA ASN A 128 -18.72 -22.61 -0.81
C ASN A 128 -18.61 -21.24 -1.52
N LEU A 129 -17.39 -20.70 -1.70
CA LEU A 129 -17.19 -19.40 -2.34
C LEU A 129 -17.72 -19.37 -3.78
N ARG A 130 -17.55 -20.47 -4.52
CA ARG A 130 -18.05 -20.58 -5.90
C ARG A 130 -19.57 -20.68 -6.00
N GLN A 131 -20.27 -20.98 -4.91
CA GLN A 131 -21.73 -20.99 -4.86
C GLN A 131 -22.33 -19.58 -4.69
N PHE A 132 -21.57 -18.60 -4.21
CA PHE A 132 -22.05 -17.21 -4.18
C PHE A 132 -22.15 -16.66 -5.60
N GLU A 133 -23.31 -16.11 -5.93
CA GLU A 133 -23.60 -15.52 -7.23
C GLU A 133 -23.05 -14.08 -7.34
N VAL A 134 -23.08 -13.34 -6.23
CA VAL A 134 -22.67 -11.93 -6.19
C VAL A 134 -21.22 -11.82 -5.73
N PRO A 135 -20.33 -11.13 -6.46
CA PRO A 135 -18.93 -10.94 -6.06
C PRO A 135 -18.76 -10.36 -4.64
N LEU A 136 -19.61 -9.41 -4.26
CA LEU A 136 -19.61 -8.81 -2.92
C LEU A 136 -19.84 -9.83 -1.80
N GLN A 137 -20.66 -10.86 -2.02
CA GLN A 137 -20.86 -11.92 -1.03
C GLN A 137 -19.57 -12.74 -0.84
N ARG A 138 -18.83 -12.98 -1.92
CA ARG A 138 -17.50 -13.63 -1.85
C ARG A 138 -16.51 -12.75 -1.10
N TYR A 139 -16.50 -11.45 -1.34
CA TYR A 139 -15.68 -10.50 -0.58
C TYR A 139 -15.98 -10.57 0.92
N MET A 140 -17.26 -10.47 1.30
CA MET A 140 -17.66 -10.54 2.71
C MET A 140 -17.24 -11.87 3.36
N ALA A 141 -17.41 -12.99 2.65
CA ALA A 141 -16.98 -14.30 3.13
C ALA A 141 -15.45 -14.42 3.29
N MET A 142 -14.68 -13.75 2.43
CA MET A 142 -13.22 -13.69 2.52
C MET A 142 -12.76 -12.82 3.71
N MET A 143 -13.39 -11.67 3.94
CA MET A 143 -13.09 -10.82 5.11
C MET A 143 -13.47 -11.51 6.42
N ASP A 144 -14.63 -12.19 6.47
CA ASP A 144 -15.03 -13.02 7.61
C ASP A 144 -14.04 -14.18 7.86
N LEU A 145 -13.40 -14.70 6.82
CA LEU A 145 -12.37 -15.72 6.96
C LEU A 145 -11.06 -15.14 7.50
N GLN A 146 -10.63 -13.98 6.99
CA GLN A 146 -9.43 -13.27 7.45
C GLN A 146 -9.50 -13.03 8.96
N GLU A 147 -10.64 -12.52 9.43
CA GLU A 147 -10.90 -12.21 10.85
C GLU A 147 -11.24 -13.43 11.72
N ARG A 148 -11.21 -14.64 11.14
CA ARG A 148 -11.47 -15.90 11.86
C ARG A 148 -10.27 -16.83 11.87
N ASN A 149 -9.55 -16.93 10.76
CA ASN A 149 -8.39 -17.80 10.58
C ASN A 149 -7.49 -17.20 9.50
N GLU A 150 -6.58 -16.33 9.93
CA GLU A 150 -5.69 -15.54 9.10
C GLU A 150 -4.81 -16.43 8.19
N ARG A 151 -4.29 -17.53 8.73
CA ARG A 151 -3.43 -18.45 7.99
C ARG A 151 -4.17 -19.16 6.87
N LEU A 152 -5.41 -19.59 7.13
CA LEU A 152 -6.25 -20.22 6.12
C LEU A 152 -6.69 -19.23 5.05
N PHE A 153 -7.00 -17.98 5.42
CA PHE A 153 -7.25 -16.90 4.46
C PHE A 153 -6.08 -16.72 3.48
N TYR A 154 -4.85 -16.55 3.99
CA TYR A 154 -3.69 -16.35 3.13
C TYR A 154 -3.34 -17.60 2.32
N LYS A 155 -3.45 -18.80 2.89
CA LYS A 155 -3.24 -20.06 2.17
C LYS A 155 -4.20 -20.18 0.98
N LEU A 156 -5.49 -19.95 1.22
CA LEU A 156 -6.54 -19.95 0.20
C LEU A 156 -6.27 -18.92 -0.90
N LEU A 157 -5.90 -17.70 -0.52
CA LEU A 157 -5.61 -16.61 -1.45
C LEU A 157 -4.37 -16.88 -2.31
N ILE A 158 -3.29 -17.39 -1.72
CA ILE A 158 -2.04 -17.70 -2.44
C ILE A 158 -2.28 -18.80 -3.48
N ASP A 159 -2.93 -19.90 -3.08
CA ASP A 159 -3.12 -21.06 -3.96
C ASP A 159 -4.13 -20.79 -5.09
N ASN A 160 -5.05 -19.82 -4.91
CA ASN A 160 -6.13 -19.51 -5.84
C ASN A 160 -6.09 -18.04 -6.31
N VAL A 161 -4.90 -17.44 -6.35
CA VAL A 161 -4.71 -15.99 -6.56
C VAL A 161 -5.41 -15.47 -7.81
N GLU A 162 -5.37 -16.17 -8.95
CA GLU A 162 -6.00 -15.71 -10.20
C GLU A 162 -7.54 -15.57 -10.07
N GLU A 163 -8.17 -16.47 -9.30
CA GLU A 163 -9.63 -16.47 -9.09
C GLU A 163 -10.05 -15.50 -7.98
N LEU A 164 -9.23 -15.36 -6.93
CA LEU A 164 -9.59 -14.60 -5.72
C LEU A 164 -9.08 -13.16 -5.70
N LEU A 165 -8.04 -12.80 -6.48
CA LEU A 165 -7.58 -11.41 -6.61
C LEU A 165 -8.71 -10.44 -6.98
N PRO A 166 -9.59 -10.72 -7.98
CA PRO A 166 -10.69 -9.82 -8.30
C PRO A 166 -11.79 -9.76 -7.24
N VAL A 167 -11.77 -10.69 -6.27
CA VAL A 167 -12.71 -10.72 -5.15
C VAL A 167 -12.19 -9.87 -3.99
N VAL A 168 -10.94 -10.07 -3.56
CA VAL A 168 -10.36 -9.39 -2.38
C VAL A 168 -9.78 -8.02 -2.68
N TYR A 169 -9.57 -7.72 -3.97
CA TYR A 169 -9.07 -6.44 -4.44
C TYR A 169 -9.91 -5.95 -5.64
N THR A 170 -9.30 -5.31 -6.64
CA THR A 170 -10.03 -4.69 -7.75
C THR A 170 -10.66 -5.75 -8.68
N PRO A 171 -11.94 -5.58 -9.10
CA PRO A 171 -12.80 -4.42 -8.87
C PRO A 171 -13.70 -4.50 -7.62
N THR A 172 -13.90 -5.68 -7.02
CA THR A 172 -14.93 -5.89 -5.97
C THR A 172 -14.67 -5.08 -4.70
N VAL A 173 -13.41 -4.83 -4.33
CA VAL A 173 -13.09 -3.96 -3.17
C VAL A 173 -13.66 -2.55 -3.32
N GLY A 174 -13.76 -2.02 -4.55
CA GLY A 174 -14.38 -0.72 -4.80
C GLY A 174 -15.88 -0.73 -4.51
N GLU A 175 -16.58 -1.79 -4.91
CA GLU A 175 -17.99 -1.99 -4.55
C GLU A 175 -18.17 -2.14 -3.04
N ALA A 176 -17.26 -2.88 -2.38
CA ALA A 176 -17.25 -3.01 -0.93
C ALA A 176 -17.06 -1.65 -0.24
N CYS A 177 -16.16 -0.80 -0.72
CA CYS A 177 -16.00 0.57 -0.23
C CYS A 177 -17.26 1.43 -0.44
N GLN A 178 -17.98 1.28 -1.55
CA GLN A 178 -19.24 2.03 -1.74
C GLN A 178 -20.32 1.62 -0.74
N LYS A 179 -20.32 0.36 -0.31
CA LYS A 179 -21.31 -0.23 0.59
C LYS A 179 -20.78 -0.44 2.02
N TYR A 180 -19.59 0.08 2.34
CA TYR A 180 -18.81 -0.36 3.50
C TYR A 180 -19.58 -0.22 4.81
N GLY A 181 -20.30 0.88 5.01
CA GLY A 181 -21.13 1.08 6.19
C GLY A 181 -22.24 0.03 6.35
N SER A 182 -22.94 -0.30 5.26
CA SER A 182 -24.01 -1.30 5.26
C SER A 182 -23.52 -2.75 5.45
N ILE A 183 -22.27 -3.05 5.08
CA ILE A 183 -21.68 -4.39 5.20
C ILE A 183 -20.69 -4.50 6.37
N PHE A 184 -20.54 -3.44 7.17
CA PHE A 184 -19.59 -3.40 8.27
C PHE A 184 -19.92 -4.47 9.32
N ARG A 185 -18.91 -5.27 9.71
CA ARG A 185 -19.09 -6.39 10.64
C ARG A 185 -18.01 -6.40 11.70
N ARG A 186 -16.83 -6.92 11.36
CA ARG A 186 -15.65 -6.90 12.22
C ARG A 186 -14.76 -5.72 11.80
N PRO A 187 -14.32 -4.88 12.74
CA PRO A 187 -13.43 -3.78 12.43
C PRO A 187 -12.09 -4.31 11.92
N GLN A 188 -11.58 -3.72 10.84
CA GLN A 188 -10.25 -3.98 10.30
C GLN A 188 -9.53 -2.64 10.15
N GLY A 189 -8.27 -2.60 10.55
CA GLY A 189 -7.46 -1.38 10.52
C GLY A 189 -7.76 -0.39 11.64
N LEU A 190 -7.19 0.80 11.51
CA LEU A 190 -7.24 1.87 12.49
C LEU A 190 -7.79 3.15 11.85
N TYR A 191 -8.72 3.80 12.52
CA TYR A 191 -9.36 5.02 12.05
C TYR A 191 -8.84 6.21 12.86
N ILE A 192 -8.41 7.27 12.18
CA ILE A 192 -7.95 8.51 12.81
C ILE A 192 -8.75 9.63 12.17
N SER A 193 -9.54 10.37 12.93
CA SER A 193 -10.36 11.45 12.41
C SER A 193 -9.89 12.81 12.92
N LEU A 194 -10.52 13.89 12.44
CA LEU A 194 -10.31 15.24 12.97
C LEU A 194 -10.56 15.35 14.48
N LYS A 195 -11.39 14.46 15.06
CA LYS A 195 -11.67 14.45 16.50
C LYS A 195 -10.49 13.99 17.35
N GLU A 196 -9.55 13.27 16.74
CA GLU A 196 -8.36 12.74 17.41
C GLU A 196 -7.13 13.66 17.23
N LYS A 197 -7.30 14.86 16.67
CA LYS A 197 -6.24 15.86 16.59
C LYS A 197 -5.70 16.19 17.99
N GLY A 198 -4.37 16.17 18.12
CA GLY A 198 -3.62 16.28 19.37
C GLY A 198 -3.45 14.96 20.13
N LYS A 199 -4.02 13.85 19.65
CA LYS A 199 -4.03 12.54 20.32
C LYS A 199 -3.70 11.37 19.39
N ILE A 200 -3.17 11.63 18.19
CA ILE A 200 -2.95 10.56 17.20
C ILE A 200 -1.99 9.47 17.75
N LEU A 201 -0.96 9.87 18.50
CA LEU A 201 -0.04 8.93 19.14
C LEU A 201 -0.77 7.97 20.10
N GLU A 202 -1.74 8.45 20.88
CA GLU A 202 -2.55 7.62 21.78
C GLU A 202 -3.39 6.62 20.97
N VAL A 203 -3.96 7.05 19.85
CA VAL A 203 -4.73 6.17 18.95
C VAL A 203 -3.85 5.06 18.38
N LEU A 204 -2.63 5.39 17.92
CA LEU A 204 -1.68 4.39 17.43
C LEU A 204 -1.31 3.37 18.51
N LYS A 205 -1.22 3.79 19.78
CA LYS A 205 -0.89 2.91 20.91
C LYS A 205 -2.00 1.92 21.30
N ASN A 206 -3.22 2.11 20.77
CA ASN A 206 -4.30 1.13 20.90
C ASN A 206 -4.13 -0.07 19.95
N TRP A 207 -3.31 0.05 18.91
CA TRP A 207 -3.05 -1.07 18.00
C TRP A 207 -2.23 -2.17 18.73
N PRO A 208 -2.68 -3.44 18.71
CA PRO A 208 -2.09 -4.48 19.55
C PRO A 208 -0.73 -4.97 19.08
N GLU A 209 -0.38 -4.77 17.81
CA GLU A 209 0.92 -5.18 17.27
C GLU A 209 1.93 -4.02 17.35
N ARG A 210 3.02 -4.23 18.09
CA ARG A 210 4.05 -3.18 18.29
C ARG A 210 5.00 -3.00 17.11
N ASN A 211 5.30 -4.09 16.41
CA ASN A 211 6.34 -4.14 15.38
C ASN A 211 5.76 -3.93 13.97
N ILE A 212 5.21 -2.74 13.73
CA ILE A 212 4.68 -2.37 12.41
C ILE A 212 5.82 -2.03 11.46
N GLN A 213 5.73 -2.55 10.24
CA GLN A 213 6.73 -2.35 9.19
C GLN A 213 6.13 -1.72 7.94
N VAL A 214 4.83 -1.95 7.67
CA VAL A 214 4.13 -1.40 6.51
C VAL A 214 2.79 -0.84 6.94
N ILE A 215 2.60 0.46 6.72
CA ILE A 215 1.33 1.15 6.83
C ILE A 215 0.84 1.42 5.41
N VAL A 216 -0.43 1.12 5.14
CA VAL A 216 -1.12 1.66 3.96
C VAL A 216 -2.21 2.58 4.48
N VAL A 217 -2.16 3.84 4.05
CA VAL A 217 -3.04 4.90 4.52
C VAL A 217 -3.79 5.53 3.35
N THR A 218 -5.05 5.88 3.57
CA THR A 218 -5.90 6.61 2.64
C THR A 218 -6.75 7.64 3.39
N ASP A 219 -7.16 8.72 2.73
CA ASP A 219 -8.24 9.60 3.21
C ASP A 219 -9.57 9.37 2.48
N GLY A 220 -9.60 8.39 1.57
CA GLY A 220 -10.78 7.99 0.81
C GLY A 220 -11.29 9.00 -0.22
N GLU A 221 -10.53 10.05 -0.55
CA GLU A 221 -11.01 11.12 -1.46
C GLU A 221 -11.11 10.66 -2.92
N ARG A 222 -10.28 9.70 -3.34
CA ARG A 222 -10.23 9.24 -4.73
C ARG A 222 -10.08 7.72 -4.80
N ILE A 223 -11.07 6.99 -4.28
CA ILE A 223 -11.08 5.53 -4.37
C ILE A 223 -11.20 5.08 -5.83
N LEU A 224 -10.08 4.63 -6.43
CA LEU A 224 -10.02 4.17 -7.82
C LEU A 224 -10.63 5.19 -8.81
N GLY A 225 -11.67 4.77 -9.54
CA GLY A 225 -12.51 5.63 -10.40
C GLY A 225 -13.88 5.96 -9.79
N LEU A 226 -14.09 5.68 -8.51
CA LEU A 226 -15.37 5.83 -7.81
C LEU A 226 -15.49 7.17 -7.07
N GLY A 227 -14.37 7.88 -6.91
CA GLY A 227 -14.32 9.20 -6.28
C GLY A 227 -14.29 9.13 -4.75
N ASP A 228 -14.87 10.15 -4.12
CA ASP A 228 -14.85 10.32 -2.68
C ASP A 228 -15.78 9.34 -1.97
N LEU A 229 -15.22 8.43 -1.18
CA LEU A 229 -15.95 7.50 -0.33
C LEU A 229 -15.68 7.72 1.17
N GLY A 230 -14.94 8.78 1.52
CA GLY A 230 -14.64 9.15 2.91
C GLY A 230 -14.06 8.00 3.73
N CYS A 231 -14.56 7.85 4.95
CA CYS A 231 -14.15 6.80 5.88
C CYS A 231 -14.40 5.36 5.36
N GLN A 232 -15.29 5.19 4.38
CA GLN A 232 -15.55 3.89 3.76
C GLN A 232 -14.41 3.42 2.83
N GLY A 233 -13.41 4.28 2.59
CA GLY A 233 -12.19 3.94 1.86
C GLY A 233 -11.33 2.85 2.51
N MET A 234 -11.56 2.51 3.79
CA MET A 234 -10.77 1.52 4.56
C MET A 234 -10.61 0.16 3.87
N GLY A 235 -11.57 -0.26 3.03
CA GLY A 235 -11.44 -1.51 2.25
C GLY A 235 -10.18 -1.55 1.38
N ILE A 236 -9.70 -0.41 0.89
CA ILE A 236 -8.50 -0.32 0.05
C ILE A 236 -7.21 -0.65 0.81
N PRO A 237 -6.84 0.02 1.93
CA PRO A 237 -5.64 -0.34 2.67
C PRO A 237 -5.70 -1.76 3.23
N VAL A 238 -6.87 -2.25 3.65
CA VAL A 238 -7.07 -3.65 4.07
C VAL A 238 -6.76 -4.63 2.92
N GLY A 239 -7.34 -4.38 1.74
CA GLY A 239 -7.11 -5.17 0.54
C GLY A 239 -5.64 -5.14 0.10
N LYS A 240 -5.02 -3.95 0.05
CA LYS A 240 -3.60 -3.79 -0.29
C LYS A 240 -2.68 -4.57 0.63
N LEU A 241 -2.88 -4.46 1.94
CA LEU A 241 -2.04 -5.18 2.91
C LEU A 241 -2.22 -6.69 2.83
N SER A 242 -3.43 -7.15 2.49
CA SER A 242 -3.66 -8.56 2.17
C SER A 242 -2.82 -9.03 0.98
N LEU A 243 -2.64 -8.19 -0.04
CA LEU A 243 -1.75 -8.46 -1.19
C LEU A 243 -0.26 -8.38 -0.81
N TYR A 244 0.14 -7.45 0.06
CA TYR A 244 1.51 -7.41 0.61
C TYR A 244 1.90 -8.73 1.27
N THR A 245 0.98 -9.34 2.02
CA THR A 245 1.23 -10.65 2.62
C THR A 245 1.17 -11.77 1.59
N ALA A 246 0.10 -11.86 0.80
CA ALA A 246 -0.09 -12.99 -0.12
C ALA A 246 0.95 -13.02 -1.26
N LEU A 247 1.31 -11.86 -1.81
CA LEU A 247 2.20 -11.74 -2.97
C LEU A 247 3.64 -11.39 -2.55
N GLY A 248 3.78 -10.48 -1.58
CA GLY A 248 5.08 -9.98 -1.12
C GLY A 248 5.68 -10.79 0.04
N GLY A 249 4.90 -11.64 0.70
CA GLY A 249 5.36 -12.41 1.86
C GLY A 249 5.61 -11.57 3.11
N ILE A 250 5.07 -10.36 3.18
CA ILE A 250 5.15 -9.52 4.39
C ILE A 250 4.29 -10.13 5.49
N ARG A 251 4.80 -10.16 6.72
CA ARG A 251 4.04 -10.70 7.86
C ARG A 251 2.80 -9.83 8.10
N PRO A 252 1.59 -10.41 8.17
CA PRO A 252 0.37 -9.63 8.35
C PRO A 252 0.32 -8.91 9.69
N SER A 253 0.92 -9.47 10.74
CA SER A 253 1.09 -8.80 12.05
C SER A 253 2.01 -7.57 12.01
N ALA A 254 2.73 -7.34 10.92
CA ALA A 254 3.57 -6.15 10.70
C ALA A 254 2.89 -5.12 9.76
N CYS A 255 1.64 -5.37 9.40
CA CYS A 255 0.84 -4.54 8.51
C CYS A 255 -0.21 -3.77 9.31
N LEU A 256 -0.38 -2.49 9.00
CA LEU A 256 -1.37 -1.63 9.66
C LEU A 256 -2.16 -0.83 8.60
N PRO A 257 -3.43 -1.20 8.34
CA PRO A 257 -4.31 -0.41 7.48
C PRO A 257 -4.82 0.81 8.25
N ILE A 258 -4.74 2.00 7.64
CA ILE A 258 -5.21 3.24 8.26
C ILE A 258 -6.14 4.00 7.32
N THR A 259 -7.20 4.60 7.87
CA THR A 259 -8.00 5.62 7.19
C THR A 259 -8.01 6.90 7.99
N ILE A 260 -7.67 8.01 7.32
CA ILE A 260 -7.73 9.36 7.88
C ILE A 260 -9.09 9.97 7.51
N ASP A 261 -9.97 10.14 8.48
CA ASP A 261 -11.32 10.68 8.26
C ASP A 261 -11.38 12.19 8.56
N VAL A 262 -11.30 12.98 7.50
CA VAL A 262 -11.46 14.43 7.54
C VAL A 262 -12.85 14.88 7.10
N GLY A 263 -13.81 13.96 7.01
CA GLY A 263 -15.11 14.17 6.37
C GLY A 263 -15.16 13.67 4.93
N THR A 264 -16.29 13.90 4.26
CA THR A 264 -16.50 13.54 2.86
C THR A 264 -17.32 14.59 2.13
N ASN A 265 -17.00 14.84 0.87
CA ASN A 265 -17.79 15.69 -0.02
C ASN A 265 -18.86 14.89 -0.77
N ASN A 266 -18.97 13.58 -0.53
CA ASN A 266 -19.99 12.74 -1.12
C ASN A 266 -21.34 12.91 -0.42
N GLU A 267 -22.24 13.66 -1.07
CA GLU A 267 -23.60 13.93 -0.57
C GLU A 267 -24.41 12.68 -0.30
N LYS A 268 -24.23 11.63 -1.10
CA LYS A 268 -24.95 10.38 -0.88
C LYS A 268 -24.57 9.78 0.47
N LEU A 269 -23.28 9.81 0.82
CA LEU A 269 -22.79 9.30 2.09
C LEU A 269 -23.15 10.20 3.28
N LEU A 270 -23.12 11.53 3.10
CA LEU A 270 -23.56 12.46 4.15
C LEU A 270 -25.02 12.24 4.56
N ASN A 271 -25.87 11.88 3.59
CA ASN A 271 -27.28 11.59 3.80
C ASN A 271 -27.57 10.10 4.11
N ASP A 272 -26.56 9.23 4.06
CA ASP A 272 -26.73 7.81 4.36
C ASP A 272 -26.77 7.59 5.88
N GLU A 273 -27.79 6.86 6.36
CA GLU A 273 -27.91 6.52 7.78
C GLU A 273 -26.79 5.59 8.26
N PHE A 274 -26.27 4.73 7.37
CA PHE A 274 -25.24 3.75 7.67
C PHE A 274 -23.81 4.24 7.42
N TYR A 275 -23.63 5.51 7.02
CA TYR A 275 -22.27 6.05 6.85
C TYR A 275 -21.52 6.05 8.19
N ILE A 276 -20.34 5.43 8.18
CA ILE A 276 -19.52 5.18 9.39
C ILE A 276 -18.53 6.31 9.72
N GLY A 277 -18.38 7.30 8.84
CA GLY A 277 -17.45 8.41 9.04
C GLY A 277 -18.08 9.67 9.63
N LEU A 278 -17.27 10.73 9.73
CA LEU A 278 -17.73 12.05 10.13
C LEU A 278 -18.72 12.61 9.10
N LYS A 279 -19.97 12.86 9.52
CA LYS A 279 -21.04 13.47 8.71
C LYS A 279 -20.82 14.99 8.54
N GLN A 280 -19.70 15.34 7.93
CA GLN A 280 -19.29 16.70 7.60
C GLN A 280 -18.52 16.70 6.27
N ARG A 281 -18.43 17.88 5.65
CA ARG A 281 -17.56 18.09 4.47
C ARG A 281 -16.09 17.90 4.83
N ARG A 282 -15.27 17.61 3.81
CA ARG A 282 -13.82 17.49 4.00
C ARG A 282 -13.25 18.78 4.56
N ALA A 283 -12.45 18.67 5.62
CA ALA A 283 -11.54 19.74 6.01
C ALA A 283 -10.52 19.98 4.90
N THR A 284 -10.09 21.24 4.74
CA THR A 284 -9.14 21.65 3.70
C THR A 284 -8.12 22.63 4.26
N GLY A 285 -7.05 22.89 3.51
CA GLY A 285 -6.03 23.86 3.89
C GLY A 285 -5.30 23.46 5.17
N GLN A 286 -5.12 24.43 6.08
CA GLN A 286 -4.26 24.29 7.26
C GLN A 286 -4.72 23.17 8.21
N GLU A 287 -6.03 23.01 8.42
CA GLU A 287 -6.56 22.00 9.35
C GLU A 287 -6.22 20.57 8.88
N TYR A 288 -6.35 20.30 7.58
CA TYR A 288 -5.97 19.02 6.96
C TYR A 288 -4.46 18.80 7.06
N ALA A 289 -3.67 19.83 6.74
CA ALA A 289 -2.21 19.76 6.76
C ALA A 289 -1.66 19.49 8.17
N GLU A 290 -2.25 20.10 9.20
CA GLU A 290 -1.87 19.89 10.60
C GLU A 290 -2.16 18.47 11.07
N LEU A 291 -3.32 17.91 10.71
CA LEU A 291 -3.66 16.52 11.06
C LEU A 291 -2.68 15.52 10.42
N LEU A 292 -2.33 15.72 9.14
CA LEU A 292 -1.38 14.83 8.48
C LEU A 292 0.05 14.99 8.99
N GLU A 293 0.47 16.20 9.36
CA GLU A 293 1.77 16.41 9.98
C GLU A 293 1.85 15.70 11.33
N GLU A 294 0.82 15.84 12.17
CA GLU A 294 0.71 15.13 13.43
C GLU A 294 0.72 13.61 13.22
N PHE A 295 -0.02 13.11 12.23
CA PHE A 295 -0.05 11.69 11.89
C PHE A 295 1.32 11.15 11.51
N MET A 296 2.01 11.81 10.57
CA MET A 296 3.33 11.35 10.12
C MET A 296 4.35 11.41 11.26
N THR A 297 4.33 12.48 12.06
CA THR A 297 5.16 12.62 13.25
C THR A 297 4.90 11.50 14.26
N ALA A 298 3.63 11.22 14.58
CA ALA A 298 3.25 10.17 15.52
C ALA A 298 3.61 8.77 15.01
N VAL A 299 3.49 8.50 13.71
CA VAL A 299 3.91 7.24 13.08
C VAL A 299 5.41 7.03 13.25
N LYS A 300 6.23 8.04 12.92
CA LYS A 300 7.67 7.99 13.08
C LYS A 300 8.08 7.83 14.56
N GLN A 301 7.43 8.56 15.46
CA GLN A 301 7.69 8.48 16.90
C GLN A 301 7.36 7.09 17.46
N ASN A 302 6.24 6.48 17.02
CA ASN A 302 5.78 5.20 17.58
C ASN A 302 6.44 3.97 16.95
N TYR A 303 6.76 4.01 15.65
CA TYR A 303 7.26 2.84 14.90
C TYR A 303 8.68 3.01 14.35
N GLY A 304 9.28 4.19 14.50
CA GLY A 304 10.64 4.50 14.09
C GLY A 304 10.81 4.82 12.60
N GLU A 305 12.03 5.22 12.24
CA GLU A 305 12.40 5.74 10.91
C GLU A 305 12.25 4.74 9.74
N LYS A 306 12.16 3.44 10.05
CA LYS A 306 12.16 2.36 9.04
C LYS A 306 10.78 1.89 8.65
N VAL A 307 9.72 2.41 9.28
CA VAL A 307 8.35 2.05 8.91
C VAL A 307 8.03 2.61 7.52
N LEU A 308 7.55 1.74 6.62
CA LEU A 308 7.07 2.16 5.31
C LEU A 308 5.66 2.72 5.45
N VAL A 309 5.44 3.95 4.99
CA VAL A 309 4.10 4.53 4.83
C VAL A 309 3.76 4.64 3.36
N GLN A 310 2.83 3.80 2.91
CA GLN A 310 2.26 3.86 1.57
C GLN A 310 1.00 4.72 1.57
N PHE A 311 0.99 5.78 0.78
CA PHE A 311 -0.20 6.56 0.47
C PHE A 311 -0.98 5.90 -0.66
N GLU A 312 -2.31 5.81 -0.51
CA GLU A 312 -3.21 5.19 -1.49
C GLU A 312 -4.51 5.99 -1.65
N ASP A 313 -4.97 6.15 -2.89
CA ASP A 313 -6.29 6.70 -3.24
C ASP A 313 -6.59 8.10 -2.65
N PHE A 314 -5.55 8.94 -2.50
CA PHE A 314 -5.67 10.38 -2.23
C PHE A 314 -6.06 11.14 -3.51
N ALA A 315 -6.67 12.32 -3.40
CA ALA A 315 -6.86 13.16 -4.58
C ALA A 315 -5.53 13.68 -5.14
N ASN A 316 -5.46 13.84 -6.46
CA ASN A 316 -4.24 14.21 -7.20
C ASN A 316 -3.38 15.30 -6.53
N HIS A 317 -4.00 16.40 -6.09
CA HIS A 317 -3.26 17.51 -5.50
C HIS A 317 -2.59 17.10 -4.18
N ASN A 318 -3.34 16.51 -3.26
CA ASN A 318 -2.83 15.99 -1.99
C ASN A 318 -1.79 14.89 -2.20
N ALA A 319 -2.03 13.95 -3.12
CA ALA A 319 -1.10 12.85 -3.40
C ALA A 319 0.31 13.33 -3.78
N PHE A 320 0.41 14.35 -4.65
CA PHE A 320 1.70 14.93 -5.04
C PHE A 320 2.34 15.74 -3.89
N ASP A 321 1.58 16.59 -3.22
CA ASP A 321 2.10 17.44 -2.15
C ASP A 321 2.62 16.60 -0.96
N LEU A 322 1.89 15.53 -0.59
CA LEU A 322 2.30 14.60 0.47
C LEU A 322 3.56 13.83 0.11
N LEU A 323 3.64 13.32 -1.12
CA LEU A 323 4.82 12.59 -1.58
C LEU A 323 6.05 13.51 -1.62
N GLU A 324 5.93 14.73 -2.14
CA GLU A 324 7.03 15.70 -2.19
C GLU A 324 7.50 16.10 -0.79
N LYS A 325 6.55 16.36 0.13
CA LYS A 325 6.84 16.79 1.49
C LYS A 325 7.54 15.70 2.31
N TYR A 326 6.97 14.48 2.33
CA TYR A 326 7.40 13.45 3.27
C TYR A 326 8.51 12.54 2.76
N THR A 327 8.83 12.52 1.46
CA THR A 327 9.95 11.68 0.94
C THR A 327 11.31 12.05 1.52
N ARG A 328 11.48 13.29 2.02
CA ARG A 328 12.73 13.76 2.63
C ARG A 328 12.88 13.35 4.09
N SER A 329 11.77 13.07 4.77
CA SER A 329 11.74 12.83 6.22
C SER A 329 11.29 11.43 6.58
N HIS A 330 10.59 10.70 5.72
CA HIS A 330 10.01 9.40 6.01
C HIS A 330 10.24 8.42 4.86
N LEU A 331 10.25 7.12 5.16
CA LEU A 331 10.19 6.09 4.14
C LEU A 331 8.76 6.01 3.59
N VAL A 332 8.48 6.80 2.56
CA VAL A 332 7.15 6.87 1.92
C VAL A 332 7.17 6.41 0.49
N PHE A 333 6.01 5.95 0.05
CA PHE A 333 5.74 5.54 -1.33
C PHE A 333 4.26 5.83 -1.65
N ASN A 334 3.94 6.13 -2.90
CA ASN A 334 2.57 6.22 -3.37
C ASN A 334 2.38 5.27 -4.57
N ASP A 335 1.51 4.28 -4.46
CA ASP A 335 1.35 3.24 -5.49
C ASP A 335 0.66 3.78 -6.75
N ASP A 336 -0.30 4.69 -6.59
CA ASP A 336 -1.02 5.32 -7.70
C ASP A 336 -0.09 6.12 -8.62
N ILE A 337 0.93 6.77 -8.06
CA ILE A 337 1.95 7.52 -8.81
C ILE A 337 3.12 6.61 -9.20
N GLN A 338 3.86 6.08 -8.21
CA GLN A 338 5.15 5.44 -8.42
C GLN A 338 5.01 3.96 -8.80
N GLY A 339 4.05 3.25 -8.21
CA GLY A 339 3.77 1.85 -8.53
C GLY A 339 3.24 1.68 -9.95
N THR A 340 2.24 2.50 -10.31
CA THR A 340 1.68 2.55 -11.67
C THR A 340 2.75 2.93 -12.70
N ALA A 341 3.61 3.91 -12.41
CA ALA A 341 4.73 4.25 -13.28
C ALA A 341 5.68 3.06 -13.51
N SER A 342 6.04 2.36 -12.44
CA SER A 342 6.96 1.22 -12.47
C SER A 342 6.42 0.07 -13.31
N VAL A 343 5.16 -0.35 -13.09
CA VAL A 343 4.57 -1.48 -13.83
C VAL A 343 4.38 -1.16 -15.32
N VAL A 344 4.03 0.09 -15.66
CA VAL A 344 3.89 0.50 -17.06
C VAL A 344 5.24 0.56 -17.76
N LEU A 345 6.27 1.13 -17.13
CA LEU A 345 7.62 1.11 -17.68
C LEU A 345 8.14 -0.32 -17.88
N ALA A 346 7.90 -1.22 -16.92
CA ALA A 346 8.23 -2.64 -17.07
C ALA A 346 7.52 -3.27 -18.28
N GLY A 347 6.25 -2.93 -18.51
CA GLY A 347 5.50 -3.33 -19.70
C GLY A 347 6.09 -2.80 -20.99
N LEU A 348 6.50 -1.52 -21.04
CA LEU A 348 7.15 -0.92 -22.20
C LEU A 348 8.50 -1.58 -22.51
N ILE A 349 9.34 -1.80 -21.50
CA ILE A 349 10.62 -2.50 -21.66
C ILE A 349 10.40 -3.94 -22.16
N ALA A 350 9.38 -4.63 -21.64
CA ALA A 350 9.03 -5.97 -22.12
C ALA A 350 8.55 -5.95 -23.58
N ALA A 351 7.78 -4.94 -23.98
CA ALA A 351 7.34 -4.76 -25.36
C ALA A 351 8.52 -4.49 -26.31
N LEU A 352 9.47 -3.63 -25.91
CA LEU A 352 10.69 -3.34 -26.69
C LEU A 352 11.55 -4.57 -26.96
N LYS A 353 11.59 -5.54 -26.03
CA LYS A 353 12.27 -6.82 -26.27
C LYS A 353 11.65 -7.64 -27.42
N LEU A 354 10.38 -7.39 -27.75
CA LEU A 354 9.68 -8.06 -28.85
C LEU A 354 9.78 -7.26 -30.16
N VAL A 355 9.62 -5.94 -30.11
CA VAL A 355 9.57 -5.09 -31.32
C VAL A 355 10.93 -4.54 -31.74
N GLY A 356 11.94 -4.60 -30.87
CA GLY A 356 13.25 -3.99 -31.08
C GLY A 356 13.27 -2.48 -30.83
N GLY A 357 14.46 -1.89 -30.79
CA GLY A 357 14.66 -0.46 -30.51
C GLY A 357 14.82 -0.14 -29.02
N THR A 358 14.90 1.15 -28.72
CA THR A 358 15.11 1.71 -27.38
C THR A 358 13.96 2.66 -27.00
N LEU A 359 13.79 2.95 -25.72
CA LEU A 359 12.78 3.94 -25.28
C LEU A 359 13.01 5.31 -25.93
N ALA A 360 14.27 5.67 -26.19
CA ALA A 360 14.63 6.92 -26.82
C ALA A 360 14.15 7.02 -28.27
N ASP A 361 13.88 5.90 -28.95
CA ASP A 361 13.41 5.89 -30.35
C ASP A 361 11.91 6.24 -30.47
N HIS A 362 11.20 6.32 -29.35
CA HIS A 362 9.76 6.52 -29.31
C HIS A 362 9.36 7.93 -28.84
N LYS A 363 8.15 8.33 -29.26
CA LYS A 363 7.40 9.44 -28.69
C LYS A 363 6.16 8.90 -28.00
N PHE A 364 5.85 9.45 -26.84
CA PHE A 364 4.78 8.97 -25.98
C PHE A 364 3.64 10.00 -25.94
N LEU A 365 2.40 9.52 -26.07
CA LEU A 365 1.22 10.36 -25.95
C LEU A 365 0.25 9.72 -24.95
N PHE A 366 -0.04 10.44 -23.88
CA PHE A 366 -0.94 10.02 -22.82
C PHE A 366 -2.29 10.69 -22.95
N LEU A 367 -3.36 9.91 -22.78
CA LEU A 367 -4.70 10.43 -22.52
C LEU A 367 -4.97 10.32 -21.02
N GLY A 368 -4.96 11.46 -20.33
CA GLY A 368 -4.99 11.55 -18.88
C GLY A 368 -3.69 12.13 -18.34
N ALA A 369 -3.81 13.19 -17.54
CA ALA A 369 -2.67 13.88 -16.92
C ALA A 369 -2.92 14.09 -15.41
N GLY A 370 -3.42 13.05 -14.74
CA GLY A 370 -3.45 12.96 -13.27
C GLY A 370 -2.22 12.19 -12.74
N GLU A 371 -2.32 11.70 -11.50
CA GLU A 371 -1.28 10.94 -10.78
C GLU A 371 -0.55 9.92 -11.65
N ALA A 372 -1.29 8.93 -12.18
CA ALA A 372 -0.72 7.88 -13.02
C ALA A 372 -0.06 8.43 -14.29
N GLY A 373 -0.73 9.35 -15.00
CA GLY A 373 -0.26 9.85 -16.29
C GLY A 373 1.07 10.59 -16.19
N THR A 374 1.19 11.50 -15.22
CA THR A 374 2.44 12.25 -15.02
C THR A 374 3.51 11.41 -14.33
N GLY A 375 3.15 10.49 -13.43
CA GLY A 375 4.08 9.54 -12.82
C GLY A 375 4.75 8.63 -13.86
N ILE A 376 3.96 8.02 -14.75
CA ILE A 376 4.48 7.19 -15.84
C ILE A 376 5.38 8.03 -16.77
N ALA A 377 4.92 9.21 -17.18
CA ALA A 377 5.67 10.10 -18.06
C ALA A 377 7.04 10.46 -17.48
N GLU A 378 7.10 10.80 -16.19
CA GLU A 378 8.34 11.15 -15.50
C GLU A 378 9.30 9.95 -15.41
N LEU A 379 8.80 8.76 -15.09
CA LEU A 379 9.65 7.57 -15.00
C LEU A 379 10.20 7.14 -16.36
N ILE A 380 9.41 7.27 -17.44
CA ILE A 380 9.89 7.06 -18.82
C ILE A 380 10.97 8.08 -19.17
N ALA A 381 10.76 9.38 -18.89
CA ALA A 381 11.74 10.42 -19.14
C ALA A 381 13.06 10.14 -18.39
N LEU A 382 12.96 9.78 -17.11
CA LEU A 382 14.11 9.42 -16.29
C LEU A 382 14.87 8.21 -16.84
N GLU A 383 14.17 7.17 -17.28
CA GLU A 383 14.81 5.99 -17.85
C GLU A 383 15.50 6.30 -19.20
N ILE A 384 14.86 7.09 -20.07
CA ILE A 384 15.49 7.58 -21.31
C ILE A 384 16.73 8.41 -20.97
N SER A 385 16.67 9.28 -19.95
CA SER A 385 17.78 10.12 -19.51
C SER A 385 18.95 9.26 -19.02
N LYS A 386 18.68 8.22 -18.22
CA LYS A 386 19.70 7.26 -17.77
C LYS A 386 20.35 6.50 -18.92
N GLN A 387 19.56 6.03 -19.89
CA GLN A 387 20.07 5.27 -21.04
C GLN A 387 20.91 6.14 -21.98
N THR A 388 20.48 7.38 -22.22
CA THR A 388 21.09 8.29 -23.22
C THR A 388 22.11 9.25 -22.63
N LYS A 389 22.15 9.41 -21.30
CA LYS A 389 22.89 10.45 -20.57
C LYS A 389 22.45 11.89 -20.90
N ALA A 390 21.33 12.08 -21.59
CA ALA A 390 20.77 13.40 -21.84
C ALA A 390 20.08 13.95 -20.57
N PRO A 391 20.04 15.28 -20.35
CA PRO A 391 19.26 15.89 -19.29
C PRO A 391 17.79 15.47 -19.35
N VAL A 392 17.13 15.28 -18.21
CA VAL A 392 15.74 14.80 -18.17
C VAL A 392 14.80 15.76 -18.91
N GLU A 393 15.07 17.07 -18.85
CA GLU A 393 14.34 18.12 -19.56
C GLU A 393 14.30 17.89 -21.08
N GLU A 394 15.40 17.41 -21.67
CA GLU A 394 15.47 17.08 -23.09
C GLU A 394 14.65 15.82 -23.41
N THR A 395 14.66 14.85 -22.51
CA THR A 395 13.89 13.60 -22.70
C THR A 395 12.38 13.83 -22.59
N ARG A 396 11.94 14.77 -21.75
CA ARG A 396 10.52 15.16 -21.61
C ARG A 396 9.93 15.68 -22.92
N LYS A 397 10.73 16.26 -23.83
CA LYS A 397 10.28 16.74 -25.15
C LYS A 397 9.71 15.64 -26.05
N LYS A 398 9.97 14.36 -25.75
CA LYS A 398 9.41 13.20 -26.47
C LYS A 398 8.05 12.77 -25.93
N ILE A 399 7.57 13.35 -24.84
CA ILE A 399 6.39 12.90 -24.10
C ILE A 399 5.34 14.00 -24.07
N TRP A 400 4.12 13.65 -24.48
CA TRP A 400 2.98 14.54 -24.61
C TRP A 400 1.81 14.04 -23.78
N LEU A 401 1.06 14.95 -23.17
CA LEU A 401 -0.06 14.62 -22.31
C LEU A 401 -1.30 15.42 -22.70
N VAL A 402 -2.46 14.77 -22.68
CA VAL A 402 -3.77 15.35 -22.95
C VAL A 402 -4.61 15.23 -21.69
N ASP A 403 -5.17 16.34 -21.21
CA ASP A 403 -6.15 16.36 -20.12
C ASP A 403 -7.56 16.68 -20.63
N SER A 404 -8.52 16.86 -19.72
CA SER A 404 -9.93 17.15 -20.09
C SER A 404 -10.11 18.43 -20.91
N LYS A 405 -9.12 19.33 -20.93
CA LYS A 405 -9.14 20.58 -21.70
C LYS A 405 -8.28 20.50 -22.98
N GLY A 406 -7.71 19.34 -23.29
CA GLY A 406 -6.88 19.09 -24.48
C GLY A 406 -5.39 18.90 -24.18
N LEU A 407 -4.55 19.07 -25.19
CA LEU A 407 -3.09 18.91 -25.11
C LEU A 407 -2.49 19.92 -24.11
N ILE A 408 -1.54 19.44 -23.30
CA ILE A 408 -0.76 20.27 -22.38
C ILE A 408 0.34 20.98 -23.17
N VAL A 409 0.26 22.32 -23.23
CA VAL A 409 1.14 23.18 -24.05
C VAL A 409 1.48 24.48 -23.32
N SER A 410 2.54 25.17 -23.75
CA SER A 410 3.10 26.38 -23.15
C SER A 410 2.07 27.48 -22.90
N SER A 411 1.16 27.71 -23.86
CA SER A 411 0.09 28.73 -23.77
C SER A 411 -0.93 28.48 -22.65
N ARG A 412 -0.96 27.27 -22.07
CA ARG A 412 -1.83 26.92 -20.95
C ARG A 412 -1.16 27.00 -19.57
N LYS A 413 0.16 27.25 -19.51
CA LYS A 413 1.02 27.04 -18.33
C LYS A 413 0.54 27.72 -17.04
N GLU A 414 -0.08 28.90 -17.14
CA GLU A 414 -0.62 29.64 -15.98
C GLU A 414 -1.83 28.94 -15.34
N SER A 415 -2.65 28.27 -16.16
CA SER A 415 -3.85 27.54 -15.71
C SER A 415 -3.58 26.09 -15.26
N LEU A 416 -2.33 25.63 -15.40
CA LEU A 416 -1.96 24.25 -15.10
C LEU A 416 -1.51 24.09 -13.65
N GLN A 417 -1.91 22.97 -13.06
CA GLN A 417 -1.37 22.49 -11.79
C GLN A 417 0.16 22.30 -11.90
N HIS A 418 0.88 22.48 -10.80
CA HIS A 418 2.35 22.49 -10.79
C HIS A 418 2.96 21.25 -11.47
N PHE A 419 2.47 20.06 -11.13
CA PHE A 419 2.95 18.77 -11.69
C PHE A 419 2.71 18.60 -13.20
N LYS A 420 1.84 19.41 -13.82
CA LYS A 420 1.60 19.42 -15.28
C LYS A 420 2.55 20.34 -16.04
N LYS A 421 3.12 21.35 -15.39
CA LYS A 421 3.94 22.40 -16.03
C LYS A 421 5.19 21.88 -16.74
N PRO A 422 5.91 20.83 -16.26
CA PRO A 422 7.07 20.27 -16.97
C PRO A 422 6.74 19.68 -18.36
N TRP A 423 5.47 19.41 -18.63
CA TRP A 423 4.99 18.79 -19.87
C TRP A 423 4.41 19.79 -20.88
N ALA A 424 4.38 21.07 -20.52
CA ALA A 424 3.81 22.15 -21.32
C ALA A 424 4.81 22.64 -22.37
N HIS A 425 5.00 21.83 -23.40
CA HIS A 425 5.89 22.13 -24.53
C HIS A 425 5.34 23.25 -25.40
N ASP A 426 6.23 23.91 -26.15
CA ASP A 426 5.81 24.92 -27.12
C ASP A 426 5.12 24.27 -28.32
N HIS A 427 3.80 24.48 -28.42
CA HIS A 427 2.96 23.96 -29.50
C HIS A 427 1.58 24.64 -29.48
N GLU A 428 0.93 24.71 -30.64
CA GLU A 428 -0.45 25.19 -30.76
C GLU A 428 -1.44 24.35 -29.93
N PRO A 429 -2.48 24.96 -29.34
CA PRO A 429 -3.50 24.22 -28.60
C PRO A 429 -4.22 23.18 -29.46
N VAL A 430 -4.34 21.95 -28.96
CA VAL A 430 -5.08 20.87 -29.62
C VAL A 430 -6.15 20.34 -28.68
N LYS A 431 -7.42 20.38 -29.09
CA LYS A 431 -8.55 20.05 -28.21
C LYS A 431 -8.86 18.56 -28.13
N ASN A 432 -8.74 17.83 -29.23
CA ASN A 432 -9.14 16.42 -29.29
C ASN A 432 -7.93 15.49 -29.42
N LEU A 433 -8.10 14.25 -28.95
CA LEU A 433 -7.04 13.26 -28.95
C LEU A 433 -6.59 12.90 -30.38
N LEU A 434 -7.52 12.79 -31.33
CA LEU A 434 -7.18 12.39 -32.70
C LEU A 434 -6.20 13.37 -33.35
N ASP A 435 -6.40 14.66 -33.16
CA ASP A 435 -5.50 15.69 -33.67
C ASP A 435 -4.19 15.71 -32.90
N ALA A 436 -4.20 15.44 -31.60
CA ALA A 436 -2.97 15.26 -30.82
C ALA A 436 -2.14 14.07 -31.34
N VAL A 437 -2.80 12.96 -31.73
CA VAL A 437 -2.15 11.82 -32.39
C VAL A 437 -1.53 12.25 -33.73
N LYS A 438 -2.25 13.01 -34.55
CA LYS A 438 -1.72 13.51 -35.83
C LYS A 438 -0.49 14.40 -35.62
N VAL A 439 -0.54 15.30 -34.62
CA VAL A 439 0.59 16.16 -34.25
C VAL A 439 1.80 15.33 -33.83
N CYS A 440 1.61 14.35 -32.94
CA CYS A 440 2.70 13.50 -32.47
C CYS A 440 3.29 12.62 -33.59
N LYS A 441 2.45 12.15 -34.54
CA LYS A 441 2.84 11.30 -35.67
C LYS A 441 3.44 12.03 -36.86
N LYS A 442 3.07 13.29 -37.15
CA LYS A 442 3.61 14.07 -38.28
C LYS A 442 5.15 14.19 -38.21
N ASN A 443 5.74 13.90 -37.05
CA ASN A 443 7.18 13.89 -36.82
C ASN A 443 7.74 12.47 -36.46
N THR A 444 7.22 11.37 -37.08
CA THR A 444 7.62 9.92 -37.09
C THR A 444 6.78 8.89 -36.27
N GLY A 445 7.00 7.59 -36.56
CA GLY A 445 5.96 6.59 -36.86
C GLY A 445 5.64 5.45 -35.87
N ILE A 446 5.88 5.60 -34.56
CA ILE A 446 5.31 4.66 -33.57
C ILE A 446 4.82 5.46 -32.36
N SER A 447 3.51 5.43 -32.11
CA SER A 447 2.87 6.09 -30.96
C SER A 447 2.26 5.03 -30.06
N TYR A 448 2.70 4.95 -28.82
CA TYR A 448 2.04 4.19 -27.77
C TYR A 448 0.92 5.04 -27.19
N HIS A 449 -0.29 4.49 -27.17
CA HIS A 449 -1.46 5.11 -26.53
C HIS A 449 -1.72 4.40 -25.21
N LEU A 450 -1.36 5.08 -24.11
CA LEU A 450 -1.73 4.64 -22.77
C LEU A 450 -3.03 5.37 -22.41
N ARG A 451 -4.12 4.61 -22.32
CA ARG A 451 -5.36 5.05 -21.66
C ARG A 451 -5.22 4.65 -20.19
N ASN A 452 -5.28 5.64 -19.31
CA ASN A 452 -5.52 5.42 -17.89
C ASN A 452 -6.99 5.11 -17.63
#